data_AF-A0A368GIT8-F1
#
_entry.id   AF-A0A368GIT8-F1
#
_cell.length_a   1.000
_cell.length_b   1.000
_cell.length_c   1.000
_cell.angle_alpha   90.00
_cell.angle_beta   90.00
_cell.angle_gamma   90.00
#
_symmetry.space_group_name_H-M   'P 1'
#
loop_
_entity.id
_entity.type
_entity.pdbx_description
1 polymer ?
#
loop_
_entity_poly.entity_id
_entity_poly.type
_entity_poly.pdbx_seq_one_letter_code
_entity_poly.pdbx_strand_id
1 'polypeptide(L)'
;MWMFYAVFVATLLEVALVAGQDRYDDYVKDYFGSRVGFRIAYKRKDRTVVHHYIVPDKNTTWDQARQTCTQKAGFKLATFEDYVELRHLSSEYHRLYCTECNGLYWVGDRYHDVIRPVNSSEFVAFFSQTQTGVGVSVDREICNTIFLKRSELVGVGCNYEPKPESRSPLDVKGYVCTTMMKP
;
A
#
# COMPACT_ATOMS: atom_id res chain seq x y z
N MET A 1 11.31 -28.00 39.62
CA MET A 1 11.70 -26.58 39.75
C MET A 1 12.12 -25.91 38.43
N TRP A 2 12.44 -26.65 37.35
CA TRP A 2 12.85 -26.08 36.05
C TRP A 2 11.67 -25.66 35.13
N MET A 3 10.48 -26.25 35.30
CA MET A 3 9.31 -25.90 34.49
C MET A 3 8.76 -24.47 34.74
N PHE A 4 8.88 -23.95 35.97
CA PHE A 4 8.36 -22.61 36.29
C PHE A 4 9.18 -21.48 35.66
N TYR A 5 10.48 -21.68 35.46
CA TYR A 5 11.37 -20.67 34.89
C TYR A 5 11.12 -20.49 33.38
N ALA A 6 10.85 -21.58 32.66
CA ALA A 6 10.55 -21.53 31.23
C ALA A 6 9.21 -20.82 30.94
N VAL A 7 8.19 -21.06 31.77
CA VAL A 7 6.88 -20.40 31.63
C VAL A 7 7.00 -18.90 31.88
N PHE A 8 7.75 -18.49 32.91
CA PHE A 8 7.92 -17.07 33.24
C PHE A 8 8.66 -16.27 32.16
N VAL A 9 9.71 -16.85 31.57
CA VAL A 9 10.49 -16.21 30.49
C VAL A 9 9.66 -16.12 29.21
N ALA A 10 8.87 -17.15 28.88
CA ALA A 10 7.97 -17.12 27.73
C ALA A 10 6.90 -16.01 27.86
N THR A 11 6.28 -15.89 29.04
CA THR A 11 5.29 -14.82 29.29
C THR A 11 5.92 -13.42 29.26
N LEU A 12 7.14 -13.24 29.76
CA LEU A 12 7.83 -11.94 29.72
C LEU A 12 8.20 -11.54 28.29
N LEU A 13 8.58 -12.50 27.44
CA LEU A 13 8.88 -12.23 26.02
C LEU A 13 7.63 -11.84 25.25
N GLU A 14 6.50 -12.52 25.48
CA GLU A 14 5.21 -12.18 24.87
C GLU A 14 4.72 -10.79 25.32
N VAL A 15 4.81 -10.47 26.62
CA VAL A 15 4.43 -9.15 27.15
C VAL A 15 5.33 -8.04 26.58
N ALA A 16 6.63 -8.28 26.40
CA ALA A 16 7.55 -7.32 25.79
C ALA A 16 7.26 -7.10 24.29
N LEU A 17 6.91 -8.15 23.56
CA LEU A 17 6.52 -8.06 22.14
C LEU A 17 5.21 -7.29 21.97
N VAL A 18 4.21 -7.56 22.82
CA VAL A 18 2.91 -6.87 22.78
C VAL A 18 3.06 -5.40 23.18
N ALA A 19 3.77 -5.09 24.27
CA ALA A 19 4.00 -3.71 24.69
C ALA A 19 4.88 -2.91 23.71
N GLY A 20 5.81 -3.59 23.02
CA GLY A 20 6.59 -3.00 21.93
C GLY A 20 5.74 -2.66 20.71
N GLN A 21 4.72 -3.48 20.43
CA GLN A 21 3.81 -3.27 19.32
C GLN A 21 2.84 -2.11 19.54
N ASP A 22 2.28 -1.98 20.76
CA ASP A 22 1.38 -0.86 21.11
C ASP A 22 2.11 0.49 21.04
N ARG A 23 3.34 0.58 21.57
CA ARG A 23 4.17 1.80 21.44
C ARG A 23 4.54 2.10 20.00
N TYR A 24 4.73 1.07 19.16
CA TYR A 24 5.03 1.25 17.75
C TYR A 24 3.82 1.76 16.97
N ASP A 25 2.62 1.27 17.28
CA ASP A 25 1.37 1.72 16.67
C ASP A 25 1.06 3.18 17.04
N ASP A 26 1.28 3.59 18.29
CA ASP A 26 1.15 4.99 18.71
C ASP A 26 2.19 5.90 18.03
N TYR A 27 3.43 5.42 17.88
CA TYR A 27 4.48 6.14 17.16
C TYR A 27 4.22 6.27 15.65
N VAL A 28 3.55 5.30 15.04
CA VAL A 28 3.15 5.38 13.64
C VAL A 28 1.97 6.34 13.47
N LYS A 29 0.99 6.31 14.37
CA LYS A 29 -0.12 7.28 14.42
C LYS A 29 0.35 8.72 14.65
N ASP A 30 1.41 8.94 15.43
CA ASP A 30 1.98 10.28 15.56
C ASP A 30 2.61 10.75 14.23
N TYR A 31 3.22 9.81 13.50
CA TYR A 31 4.02 10.12 12.31
C TYR A 31 3.21 10.43 11.04
N PHE A 32 2.21 9.63 10.67
CA PHE A 32 1.29 10.02 9.59
C PHE A 32 0.06 10.79 10.12
N GLY A 33 0.14 11.25 11.39
CA GLY A 33 -0.96 11.83 12.14
C GLY A 33 -2.11 10.85 12.40
N SER A 34 -3.23 11.36 12.91
CA SER A 34 -4.50 10.62 13.03
C SER A 34 -5.05 10.10 11.68
N ARG A 35 -4.31 10.31 10.59
CA ARG A 35 -4.57 9.89 9.21
C ARG A 35 -3.73 8.70 8.76
N VAL A 36 -2.92 8.05 9.62
CA VAL A 36 -2.60 6.63 9.36
C VAL A 36 -3.94 5.93 9.39
N GLY A 37 -4.50 5.64 8.23
CA GLY A 37 -5.80 5.00 8.17
C GLY A 37 -5.70 3.65 8.86
N PHE A 38 -4.81 2.78 8.36
CA PHE A 38 -4.95 1.35 8.62
C PHE A 38 -3.62 0.60 8.51
N ARG A 39 -3.32 -0.23 9.52
CA ARG A 39 -2.18 -1.17 9.53
C ARG A 39 -2.70 -2.58 9.23
N ILE A 40 -2.15 -3.22 8.20
CA ILE A 40 -2.46 -4.61 7.82
C ILE A 40 -1.14 -5.39 7.81
N ALA A 41 -1.08 -6.47 8.59
CA ALA A 41 0.09 -7.32 8.68
C ALA A 41 -0.03 -8.51 7.72
N TYR A 42 1.06 -8.87 7.05
CA TYR A 42 1.14 -10.06 6.22
C TYR A 42 2.45 -10.81 6.50
N LYS A 43 2.36 -12.15 6.61
CA LYS A 43 3.53 -13.01 6.76
C LYS A 43 3.90 -13.58 5.40
N ARG A 44 5.07 -13.20 4.89
CA ARG A 44 5.62 -13.67 3.62
C ARG A 44 6.11 -15.12 3.69
N LYS A 45 6.38 -15.70 2.53
CA LYS A 45 6.87 -17.10 2.41
C LYS A 45 8.21 -17.30 3.09
N ASP A 46 9.07 -16.28 3.07
CA ASP A 46 10.35 -16.23 3.78
C ASP A 46 10.24 -16.04 5.30
N ARG A 47 9.00 -16.01 5.82
CA ARG A 47 8.63 -15.76 7.23
C ARG A 47 8.84 -14.32 7.70
N THR A 48 9.22 -13.39 6.83
CA THR A 48 9.23 -11.97 7.17
C THR A 48 7.80 -11.46 7.40
N VAL A 49 7.64 -10.62 8.42
CA VAL A 49 6.36 -9.95 8.68
C VAL A 49 6.45 -8.54 8.13
N VAL A 50 5.52 -8.24 7.24
CA VAL A 50 5.41 -6.95 6.57
C VAL A 50 4.16 -6.25 7.07
N HIS A 51 4.30 -4.98 7.40
CA HIS A 51 3.17 -4.13 7.77
C HIS A 51 2.93 -3.10 6.68
N HIS A 52 1.73 -3.14 6.12
CA HIS A 52 1.24 -2.18 5.14
C HIS A 52 0.39 -1.12 5.84
N TYR A 53 0.64 0.14 5.50
CA TYR A 53 -0.03 1.32 6.05
C TYR A 53 -0.73 2.06 4.92
N ILE A 54 -2.05 2.09 4.95
CA ILE A 54 -2.85 2.82 3.96
C ILE A 54 -3.04 4.25 4.48
N VAL A 55 -2.56 5.23 3.71
CA VAL A 55 -2.58 6.64 4.07
C VAL A 55 -3.50 7.38 3.08
N PRO A 56 -4.71 7.79 3.50
CA PRO A 56 -5.60 8.61 2.70
C PRO A 56 -5.05 10.04 2.58
N ASP A 57 -4.51 10.36 1.41
CA ASP A 57 -4.07 11.71 1.04
C ASP A 57 -4.32 11.92 -0.46
N LYS A 58 -5.37 12.68 -0.76
CA LYS A 58 -5.82 12.92 -2.14
C LYS A 58 -4.98 13.95 -2.89
N ASN A 59 -3.99 14.55 -2.23
CA ASN A 59 -3.15 15.62 -2.77
C ASN A 59 -1.72 15.17 -3.09
N THR A 60 -1.41 13.89 -2.92
CA THR A 60 -0.04 13.38 -3.06
C THR A 60 0.24 12.90 -4.47
N THR A 61 1.37 13.33 -5.03
CA THR A 61 1.97 12.69 -6.22
C THR A 61 2.69 11.40 -5.85
N TRP A 62 3.06 10.57 -6.84
CA TRP A 62 3.80 9.35 -6.57
C TRP A 62 5.16 9.64 -5.90
N ASP A 63 5.91 10.63 -6.40
CA ASP A 63 7.21 11.00 -5.83
C ASP A 63 7.08 11.51 -4.40
N GLN A 64 6.06 12.32 -4.11
CA GLN A 64 5.78 12.78 -2.75
C GLN A 64 5.42 11.61 -1.84
N ALA A 65 4.62 10.66 -2.30
CA ALA A 65 4.27 9.46 -1.54
C ALA A 65 5.50 8.61 -1.25
N ARG A 66 6.36 8.39 -2.25
CA ARG A 66 7.64 7.69 -2.12
C ARG A 66 8.52 8.38 -1.08
N GLN A 67 8.76 9.68 -1.24
CA GLN A 67 9.57 10.47 -0.33
C GLN A 67 9.03 10.38 1.10
N THR A 68 7.72 10.59 1.29
CA THR A 68 7.06 10.54 2.59
C THR A 68 7.22 9.17 3.25
N CYS A 69 7.02 8.07 2.53
CA CYS A 69 7.26 6.75 3.08
C CYS A 69 8.75 6.54 3.45
N THR A 70 9.70 7.09 2.69
CA THR A 70 11.14 6.90 2.94
C THR A 70 11.76 7.85 3.95
N GLN A 71 11.05 8.89 4.39
CA GLN A 71 11.55 9.84 5.40
C GLN A 71 11.90 9.14 6.72
N LYS A 72 11.27 8.00 7.02
CA LYS A 72 11.51 7.20 8.22
C LYS A 72 12.27 5.92 7.88
N ALA A 73 13.33 5.65 8.63
CA ALA A 73 14.15 4.46 8.44
C ALA A 73 13.29 3.17 8.52
N GLY A 74 13.44 2.31 7.51
CA GLY A 74 12.72 1.03 7.41
C GLY A 74 11.40 1.09 6.65
N PHE A 75 10.87 2.28 6.38
CA PHE A 75 9.66 2.45 5.56
C PHE A 75 10.01 2.70 4.09
N LYS A 76 9.12 2.25 3.21
CA LYS A 76 9.18 2.49 1.77
C LYS A 76 7.77 2.45 1.18
N LEU A 77 7.60 2.91 -0.05
CA LEU A 77 6.33 2.74 -0.77
C LEU A 77 6.05 1.24 -0.95
N ALA A 78 4.79 0.83 -0.82
CA ALA A 78 4.45 -0.58 -0.66
C ALA A 78 4.82 -1.42 -1.88
N THR A 79 5.42 -2.59 -1.63
CA THR A 79 5.76 -3.58 -2.66
C THR A 79 5.21 -4.92 -2.22
N PHE A 80 4.68 -5.71 -3.15
CA PHE A 80 4.05 -6.99 -2.87
C PHE A 80 4.92 -8.15 -3.41
N GLU A 81 5.07 -9.22 -2.64
CA GLU A 81 5.78 -10.44 -3.05
C GLU A 81 5.00 -11.17 -4.15
N ASP A 82 3.68 -11.25 -3.99
CA ASP A 82 2.79 -11.92 -4.93
C ASP A 82 1.36 -11.35 -4.88
N TYR A 83 0.51 -11.88 -5.76
CA TYR A 83 -0.90 -11.52 -5.81
C TYR A 83 -1.66 -11.89 -4.53
N VAL A 84 -1.19 -12.88 -3.75
CA VAL A 84 -1.84 -13.29 -2.50
C VAL A 84 -1.65 -12.21 -1.43
N GLU A 85 -0.46 -11.62 -1.31
CA GLU A 85 -0.19 -10.48 -0.43
C GLU A 85 -1.08 -9.29 -0.78
N LEU A 86 -1.18 -8.97 -2.08
CA LEU A 86 -2.01 -7.86 -2.57
C LEU A 86 -3.50 -8.08 -2.28
N ARG A 87 -4.01 -9.27 -2.57
CA ARG A 87 -5.40 -9.66 -2.31
C ARG A 87 -5.70 -9.67 -0.81
N HIS A 88 -4.75 -10.10 0.02
CA HIS A 88 -4.88 -10.07 1.47
C HIS A 88 -5.03 -8.62 1.97
N LEU A 89 -4.16 -7.70 1.52
CA LEU A 89 -4.26 -6.28 1.85
C LEU A 89 -5.65 -5.72 1.52
N SER A 90 -6.11 -5.98 0.30
CA SER A 90 -7.40 -5.49 -0.19
C SER A 90 -8.57 -6.09 0.59
N SER A 91 -8.53 -7.40 0.87
CA SER A 91 -9.56 -8.10 1.62
C SER A 91 -9.67 -7.61 3.07
N GLU A 92 -8.53 -7.45 3.76
CA GLU A 92 -8.52 -6.95 5.14
C GLU A 92 -8.97 -5.50 5.21
N TYR A 93 -8.58 -4.67 4.22
CA TYR A 93 -9.06 -3.29 4.14
C TYR A 93 -10.59 -3.21 3.99
N HIS A 94 -11.18 -4.02 3.10
CA HIS A 94 -12.65 -4.11 2.97
C HIS A 94 -13.32 -4.61 4.25
N ARG A 95 -12.81 -5.72 4.79
CA ARG A 95 -13.40 -6.39 5.95
C ARG A 95 -13.46 -5.47 7.16
N LEU A 96 -12.37 -4.75 7.40
CA LEU A 96 -12.22 -3.98 8.62
C LEU A 96 -12.83 -2.58 8.52
N TYR A 97 -12.84 -1.95 7.35
CA TYR A 97 -12.95 -0.49 7.32
C TYR A 97 -13.85 0.12 6.27
N CYS A 98 -14.27 -0.59 5.22
CA CYS A 98 -14.80 0.15 4.09
C CYS A 98 -15.85 -0.59 3.23
N THR A 99 -17.03 0.03 3.14
CA THR A 99 -18.20 -0.37 2.32
C THR A 99 -18.22 0.31 0.95
N GLU A 100 -17.53 1.45 0.76
CA GLU A 100 -17.49 2.24 -0.48
C GLU A 100 -16.07 2.62 -0.93
N CYS A 101 -15.16 1.65 -1.01
CA CYS A 101 -13.73 1.88 -1.27
C CYS A 101 -13.44 2.16 -2.73
N ASN A 102 -13.84 3.31 -3.21
CA ASN A 102 -13.54 3.74 -4.56
C ASN A 102 -12.27 4.61 -4.54
N GLY A 103 -11.31 4.32 -5.43
CA GLY A 103 -10.06 5.07 -5.51
C GLY A 103 -8.84 4.19 -5.73
N LEU A 104 -7.83 4.81 -6.33
CA LEU A 104 -6.50 4.25 -6.50
C LEU A 104 -5.58 4.72 -5.37
N TYR A 105 -4.57 3.92 -5.01
CA TYR A 105 -3.57 4.29 -4.01
C TYR A 105 -2.17 4.05 -4.58
N TRP A 106 -1.27 5.02 -4.46
CA TRP A 106 0.12 4.86 -4.93
C TRP A 106 0.82 3.71 -4.18
N VAL A 107 1.55 2.89 -4.94
CA VAL A 107 2.38 1.81 -4.44
C VAL A 107 3.75 1.85 -5.13
N GLY A 108 4.73 1.22 -4.51
CA GLY A 108 6.11 1.17 -4.98
C GLY A 108 6.32 0.13 -6.06
N ASP A 109 7.51 0.17 -6.65
CA ASP A 109 7.87 -0.77 -7.70
C ASP A 109 8.18 -2.16 -7.15
N ARG A 110 7.32 -3.10 -7.52
CA ARG A 110 7.64 -4.39 -8.19
C ARG A 110 6.42 -5.31 -8.11
N TYR A 111 5.72 -5.46 -9.22
CA TYR A 111 5.29 -6.77 -9.69
C TYR A 111 6.19 -7.01 -10.89
N HIS A 112 7.29 -7.75 -10.72
CA HIS A 112 8.22 -8.02 -11.83
C HIS A 112 7.43 -8.52 -13.06
N ASP A 113 7.59 -7.83 -14.19
CA ASP A 113 7.43 -8.35 -15.55
C ASP A 113 6.10 -8.98 -16.00
N VAL A 114 4.98 -8.81 -15.28
CA VAL A 114 3.70 -9.38 -15.72
C VAL A 114 2.56 -8.36 -15.64
N ILE A 115 2.63 -7.35 -16.52
CA ILE A 115 1.42 -7.01 -17.26
C ILE A 115 1.28 -8.10 -18.34
N ARG A 116 0.69 -9.25 -17.98
CA ARG A 116 -0.25 -9.82 -18.94
C ARG A 116 -1.46 -8.90 -18.85
N PRO A 117 -1.74 -8.10 -19.88
CA PRO A 117 -2.90 -7.23 -19.86
C PRO A 117 -4.11 -8.10 -19.55
N VAL A 118 -4.83 -7.79 -18.47
CA VAL A 118 -6.17 -8.30 -18.25
C VAL A 118 -6.96 -7.89 -19.50
N ASN A 119 -7.34 -8.90 -20.29
CA ASN A 119 -8.06 -8.84 -21.57
C ASN A 119 -8.23 -7.44 -22.17
N SER A 120 -7.41 -7.20 -23.19
CA SER A 120 -7.11 -5.99 -23.94
C SER A 120 -8.25 -5.35 -24.75
N SER A 121 -9.49 -5.30 -24.23
CA SER A 121 -10.57 -4.52 -24.85
C SER A 121 -11.09 -3.38 -23.98
N GLU A 122 -11.08 -3.50 -22.65
CA GLU A 122 -11.52 -2.42 -21.75
C GLU A 122 -10.39 -1.44 -21.38
N PHE A 123 -9.15 -1.91 -21.27
CA PHE A 123 -8.03 -1.07 -20.82
C PHE A 123 -7.52 -0.10 -21.91
N VAL A 124 -7.52 -0.54 -23.17
CA VAL A 124 -7.20 0.34 -24.32
C VAL A 124 -8.29 1.41 -24.49
N ALA A 125 -9.55 1.07 -24.20
CA ALA A 125 -10.64 2.04 -24.27
C ALA A 125 -10.49 3.17 -23.24
N PHE A 126 -9.92 2.89 -22.06
CA PHE A 126 -9.72 3.91 -21.02
C PHE A 126 -8.63 4.93 -21.38
N PHE A 127 -7.51 4.48 -21.96
CA PHE A 127 -6.45 5.38 -22.46
C PHE A 127 -6.83 6.08 -23.77
N SER A 128 -7.66 5.44 -24.62
CA SER A 128 -8.04 5.98 -25.92
C SER A 128 -9.08 7.10 -25.85
N GLN A 129 -9.91 7.19 -24.81
CA GLN A 129 -10.95 8.24 -24.74
C GLN A 129 -10.42 9.61 -24.32
N THR A 130 -9.20 9.72 -23.79
CA THR A 130 -8.65 11.00 -23.32
C THR A 130 -7.71 11.71 -24.29
N GLN A 131 -7.32 11.12 -25.43
CA GLN A 131 -6.40 11.79 -26.38
C GLN A 131 -6.79 11.56 -27.84
N THR A 132 -7.83 12.24 -28.29
CA THR A 132 -7.85 12.69 -29.69
C THR A 132 -6.91 13.87 -29.84
N GLY A 133 -5.72 13.63 -30.39
CA GLY A 133 -4.92 14.70 -30.98
C GLY A 133 -3.43 14.65 -30.66
N VAL A 134 -2.67 14.41 -31.73
CA VAL A 134 -1.26 14.77 -31.92
C VAL A 134 -0.24 13.80 -31.29
N GLY A 135 0.46 13.10 -32.18
CA GLY A 135 1.60 12.27 -31.87
C GLY A 135 2.73 13.07 -31.22
N VAL A 136 3.08 12.66 -30.01
CA VAL A 136 4.39 12.88 -29.40
C VAL A 136 4.66 11.61 -28.60
N SER A 137 5.71 10.87 -28.96
CA SER A 137 6.28 9.80 -28.12
C SER A 137 6.90 10.47 -26.89
N VAL A 138 6.06 10.78 -25.90
CA VAL A 138 6.52 11.07 -24.56
C VAL A 138 6.71 9.71 -23.91
N ASP A 139 7.95 9.36 -23.54
CA ASP A 139 8.22 8.32 -22.54
C ASP A 139 7.45 8.70 -21.28
N ARG A 140 6.18 8.30 -21.20
CA ARG A 140 5.34 8.55 -20.05
C ARG A 140 5.74 7.51 -19.03
N GLU A 141 6.54 7.92 -18.07
CA GLU A 141 6.85 7.12 -16.89
C GLU A 141 5.52 6.69 -16.24
N ILE A 142 5.30 5.37 -16.15
CA ILE A 142 4.10 4.78 -15.56
C ILE A 142 4.44 4.39 -14.13
N CYS A 143 3.66 4.90 -13.18
CA CYS A 143 3.75 4.61 -11.76
C CYS A 143 2.61 3.68 -11.35
N ASN A 144 2.90 2.81 -10.38
CA ASN A 144 1.96 1.80 -9.94
C ASN A 144 0.97 2.35 -8.90
N THR A 145 -0.30 2.02 -9.08
CA THR A 145 -1.34 2.19 -8.08
C THR A 145 -2.04 0.86 -7.80
N ILE A 146 -2.70 0.74 -6.65
CA ILE A 146 -3.59 -0.36 -6.32
C ILE A 146 -5.03 0.14 -6.25
N PHE A 147 -5.94 -0.56 -6.92
CA PHE A 147 -7.37 -0.44 -6.72
C PHE A 147 -7.83 -1.43 -5.65
N LEU A 148 -7.87 -0.97 -4.39
CA LEU A 148 -8.20 -1.81 -3.24
C LEU A 148 -9.55 -2.54 -3.40
N LYS A 149 -10.54 -1.95 -4.09
CA LYS A 149 -11.84 -2.60 -4.38
C LYS A 149 -11.72 -3.91 -5.14
N ARG A 150 -10.84 -3.92 -6.14
CA ARG A 150 -10.71 -5.04 -7.08
C ARG A 150 -9.50 -5.92 -6.78
N SER A 151 -8.62 -5.50 -5.87
CA SER A 151 -7.31 -6.13 -5.68
C SER A 151 -6.51 -6.14 -6.98
N GLU A 152 -6.49 -5.00 -7.68
CA GLU A 152 -5.84 -4.87 -9.00
C GLU A 152 -4.78 -3.78 -8.96
N LEU A 153 -3.66 -4.01 -9.66
CA LEU A 153 -2.69 -2.97 -9.94
C LEU A 153 -3.12 -2.21 -11.19
N VAL A 154 -3.04 -0.88 -11.13
CA VAL A 154 -3.39 0.01 -12.23
C VAL A 154 -2.20 0.95 -12.46
N GLY A 155 -1.72 0.99 -13.70
CA GLY A 155 -0.70 1.95 -14.11
C GLY A 155 -1.31 3.33 -14.32
N VAL A 156 -0.75 4.34 -13.67
CA VAL A 156 -1.12 5.74 -13.84
C VAL A 156 0.15 6.51 -14.20
N GLY A 157 0.07 7.54 -15.05
CA GLY A 157 1.25 8.36 -15.35
C GLY A 157 1.84 8.95 -14.06
N CYS A 158 3.16 8.89 -13.88
CA CYS A 158 3.82 9.41 -12.69
C CYS A 158 3.58 10.92 -12.50
N ASN A 159 3.38 11.64 -13.60
CA ASN A 159 3.01 13.07 -13.64
C ASN A 159 1.50 13.33 -13.40
N TYR A 160 0.76 12.37 -12.85
CA TYR A 160 -0.66 12.55 -12.54
C TYR A 160 -0.83 13.67 -11.51
N GLU A 161 -1.64 14.66 -11.86
CA GLU A 161 -2.02 15.75 -10.97
C GLU A 161 -3.18 15.32 -10.06
N PRO A 162 -3.02 15.40 -8.73
CA PRO A 162 -4.06 15.01 -7.79
C PRO A 162 -5.33 15.86 -7.93
N LYS A 163 -6.49 15.20 -7.90
CA LYS A 163 -7.82 15.82 -8.02
C LYS A 163 -8.63 15.61 -6.74
N PRO A 164 -8.43 16.40 -5.67
CA PRO A 164 -9.03 16.15 -4.35
C PRO A 164 -10.56 16.18 -4.34
N GLU A 165 -11.16 17.03 -5.17
CA GLU A 165 -12.60 17.23 -5.26
C GLU A 165 -13.30 16.16 -6.11
N SER A 166 -12.54 15.43 -6.93
CA SER A 166 -13.11 14.47 -7.83
C SER A 166 -13.63 13.24 -7.09
N ARG A 167 -14.78 12.74 -7.54
CA ARG A 167 -15.44 11.53 -7.01
C ARG A 167 -15.17 10.29 -7.88
N SER A 168 -14.33 10.42 -8.90
CA SER A 168 -14.02 9.28 -9.76
C SER A 168 -13.36 8.15 -8.95
N PRO A 169 -13.78 6.89 -9.14
CA PRO A 169 -13.12 5.73 -8.56
C PRO A 169 -11.70 5.51 -9.11
N LEU A 170 -11.35 6.20 -10.19
CA LEU A 170 -10.07 6.08 -10.89
C LEU A 170 -9.10 7.21 -10.55
N ASP A 171 -9.47 8.08 -9.61
CA ASP A 171 -8.52 9.04 -9.06
C ASP A 171 -7.73 8.43 -7.92
N VAL A 172 -6.52 8.93 -7.75
CA VAL A 172 -5.67 8.57 -6.62
C VAL A 172 -6.19 9.26 -5.36
N LYS A 173 -6.40 8.46 -4.30
CA LYS A 173 -6.95 8.90 -3.01
C LYS A 173 -5.95 8.82 -1.87
N GLY A 174 -4.75 8.33 -2.14
CA GLY A 174 -3.72 8.13 -1.12
C GLY A 174 -2.58 7.28 -1.62
N TYR A 175 -1.85 6.72 -0.67
CA TYR A 175 -0.70 5.85 -0.92
C TYR A 175 -0.59 4.78 0.16
N VAL A 176 0.21 3.75 -0.13
CA VAL A 176 0.48 2.66 0.82
C VAL A 176 1.97 2.65 1.13
N CYS A 177 2.32 2.81 2.40
CA CYS A 177 3.69 2.57 2.87
C CYS A 177 3.81 1.15 3.41
N THR A 178 5.01 0.59 3.35
CA THR A 178 5.32 -0.72 3.93
C THR A 178 6.58 -0.65 4.76
N THR A 179 6.64 -1.44 5.83
CA THR A 179 7.84 -1.65 6.64
C THR A 179 8.02 -3.12 6.92
N MET A 180 9.27 -3.56 7.02
CA MET A 180 9.63 -4.93 7.38
C MET A 180 10.13 -4.92 8.81
N MET A 181 9.49 -5.68 9.69
CA MET A 181 10.05 -5.95 11.01
C MET A 181 11.01 -7.13 10.86
N LYS A 182 12.30 -6.88 11.15
CA LYS A 182 13.23 -7.98 11.37
C LYS A 182 12.81 -8.70 12.66
N PRO A 183 12.80 -10.05 12.67
CA PRO A 183 12.51 -10.82 13.87
C PRO A 183 13.51 -10.52 14.99
#